data_AF-X1QSY2-F1
#
_entry.id   AF-X1QSY2-F1
#
_cell.length_a   1.000
_cell.length_b   1.000
_cell.length_c   1.000
_cell.angle_alpha   90.00
_cell.angle_beta   90.00
_cell.angle_gamma   90.00
#
_symmetry.space_group_name_H-M   'P 1'
#
loop_
_entity.id
_entity.type
_entity.pdbx_description
1 polymer ?
#
loop_
_entity_poly.entity_id
_entity_poly.type
_entity_poly.pdbx_seq_one_letter_code
_entity_poly.pdbx_strand_id
1 'polypeptide(L)'
;MEEEKKILLTGLTFEQHKTLFNITERGGDPPRRCYLCKRSENDKSLNIIYDNEEPTFSESDIVLHLITRKVENLTFHYNVCTDCAILLEIQSEEE
;
A
#
# COMPACT_ATOMS: atom_id res chain seq x y z
N MET A 1 -6.37 3.44 31.62
CA MET A 1 -6.27 2.18 30.86
C MET A 1 -6.13 2.62 29.41
N GLU A 2 -4.90 2.99 29.02
CA GLU A 2 -4.64 3.44 27.66
C GLU A 2 -4.75 2.23 26.75
N GLU A 3 -5.75 2.24 25.87
CA GLU A 3 -5.84 1.30 24.75
C GLU A 3 -4.59 1.52 23.90
N GLU A 4 -3.57 0.69 24.11
CA GLU A 4 -2.49 0.51 23.15
C GLU A 4 -3.15 0.11 21.84
N LYS A 5 -3.37 1.10 20.96
CA LYS A 5 -3.74 0.88 19.57
C LYS A 5 -2.56 0.19 18.93
N LYS A 6 -2.51 -1.15 19.04
CA LYS A 6 -1.47 -1.98 18.45
C LYS A 6 -1.38 -1.63 16.97
N ILE A 7 -0.28 -0.97 16.62
CA ILE A 7 0.07 -0.67 15.24
C ILE A 7 0.46 -2.02 14.64
N LEU A 8 -0.27 -2.44 13.61
CA LEU A 8 0.08 -3.57 12.77
C LEU A 8 1.37 -3.24 12.02
N LEU A 9 2.08 -4.27 11.54
CA LEU A 9 3.26 -4.15 10.65
C LEU A 9 3.03 -3.23 9.42
N THR A 10 1.77 -2.92 9.11
CA THR A 10 1.31 -2.08 8.00
C THR A 10 1.14 -0.59 8.39
N GLY A 11 1.59 -0.18 9.58
CA GLY A 11 1.42 1.18 10.09
C GLY A 11 -0.03 1.54 10.43
N LEU A 12 -0.94 0.56 10.44
CA LEU A 12 -2.35 0.74 10.78
C LEU A 12 -2.64 0.34 12.21
N THR A 13 -3.53 1.09 12.85
CA THR A 13 -4.22 0.58 14.04
C THR A 13 -5.21 -0.51 13.65
N PHE A 14 -5.52 -1.40 14.59
CA PHE A 14 -6.52 -2.44 14.42
C PHE A 14 -7.88 -1.90 13.94
N GLU A 15 -8.36 -0.77 14.49
CA GLU A 15 -9.63 -0.15 14.09
C GLU A 15 -9.63 0.37 12.65
N GLN A 16 -8.49 0.90 12.18
CA GLN A 16 -8.37 1.31 10.79
C GLN A 16 -8.39 0.09 9.85
N HIS A 17 -7.74 -1.01 10.24
CA HIS A 17 -7.79 -2.25 9.48
C HIS A 17 -9.21 -2.82 9.40
N LYS A 18 -9.92 -2.87 10.53
CA LYS A 18 -11.32 -3.30 10.61
C LYS A 18 -12.24 -2.44 9.74
N THR A 19 -12.04 -1.13 9.75
CA THR A 19 -12.79 -0.19 8.90
C THR A 19 -12.59 -0.50 7.42
N LEU A 20 -11.34 -0.72 6.99
CA LEU A 20 -11.02 -1.06 5.60
C LEU A 20 -11.66 -2.38 5.19
N PHE A 21 -11.58 -3.40 6.05
CA PHE A 21 -12.22 -4.69 5.82
C PHE A 21 -13.73 -4.55 5.58
N ASN A 22 -14.43 -3.80 6.44
CA ASN A 22 -15.87 -3.59 6.31
C ASN A 22 -16.26 -2.87 5.02
N ILE A 23 -15.41 -1.97 4.50
CA ILE A 23 -15.64 -1.30 3.22
C ILE A 23 -15.55 -2.32 2.10
N THR A 24 -14.49 -3.12 2.08
CA THR A 24 -14.24 -4.09 1.01
C THR A 24 -15.23 -5.25 1.02
N GLU A 25 -15.63 -5.74 2.20
CA GLU A 25 -16.61 -6.83 2.33
C GLU A 25 -17.99 -6.40 1.80
N ARG A 26 -18.33 -5.11 1.92
CA ARG A 26 -19.57 -4.52 1.39
C ARG A 26 -19.48 -4.18 -0.11
N GLY A 27 -18.41 -4.59 -0.79
CA GLY A 27 -18.18 -4.30 -2.19
C GLY A 27 -17.76 -2.86 -2.47
N GLY A 28 -17.34 -2.11 -1.45
CA GLY A 28 -16.78 -0.77 -1.62
C GLY A 28 -15.33 -0.83 -2.08
N ASP A 29 -14.94 0.14 -2.91
CA ASP A 29 -13.55 0.26 -3.34
C ASP A 29 -12.63 0.59 -2.14
N PRO A 30 -11.44 -0.02 -2.06
CA PRO A 30 -10.46 0.37 -1.07
C PRO A 30 -10.07 1.84 -1.29
N PRO A 31 -9.73 2.59 -0.22
CA PRO A 31 -9.30 3.97 -0.36
C PRO A 31 -8.17 4.12 -1.38
N ARG A 32 -8.21 5.18 -2.19
CA ARG A 32 -7.18 5.54 -3.18
C ARG A 32 -5.91 6.10 -2.52
N ARG A 33 -5.30 5.28 -1.67
CA ARG A 33 -4.03 5.52 -0.98
C ARG A 33 -3.38 4.19 -0.66
N CYS A 34 -2.06 4.18 -0.62
CA CYS A 34 -1.28 3.01 -0.26
C CYS A 34 -1.63 2.54 1.16
N TYR A 35 -1.95 1.26 1.27
CA TYR A 35 -2.30 0.58 2.49
C TYR A 35 -1.15 0.51 3.49
N LEU A 36 0.11 0.55 3.04
CA LEU A 36 1.28 0.57 3.93
C LEU A 36 1.70 2.00 4.30
N CYS A 37 2.19 2.77 3.33
CA CYS A 37 2.79 4.09 3.59
C CYS A 37 1.81 5.28 3.57
N LYS A 38 0.52 5.07 3.30
CA LYS A 38 -0.55 6.09 3.26
C LYS A 38 -0.44 7.15 2.17
N ARG A 39 0.60 7.13 1.34
CA ARG A 39 0.73 8.01 0.16
C ARG A 39 -0.37 7.75 -0.87
N SER A 40 -0.75 8.78 -1.60
CA SER A 40 -1.76 8.83 -2.64
C SER A 40 -1.13 9.04 -4.02
N GLU A 41 -1.91 8.93 -5.10
CA GLU A 41 -1.45 9.18 -6.48
C GLU A 41 -0.96 10.62 -6.70
N ASN A 42 -1.35 11.56 -5.83
CA ASN A 42 -0.91 12.95 -5.89
C ASN A 42 0.47 13.18 -5.25
N ASP A 43 0.98 12.20 -4.50
CA ASP A 43 2.31 12.26 -3.90
C ASP A 43 3.37 11.81 -4.91
N LYS A 44 4.62 12.22 -4.68
CA LYS A 44 5.76 11.81 -5.51
C LYS A 44 6.51 10.63 -4.86
N SER A 45 6.99 9.74 -5.71
CA SER A 45 8.04 8.78 -5.35
C SER A 45 9.40 9.38 -5.67
N LEU A 46 10.37 9.14 -4.80
CA LEU A 46 11.76 9.56 -5.00
C LEU A 46 12.57 8.31 -5.34
N ASN A 47 13.05 8.23 -6.58
CA ASN A 47 13.88 7.13 -7.05
C ASN A 47 15.35 7.56 -7.02
N ILE A 48 16.21 6.64 -6.61
CA ILE A 48 17.66 6.81 -6.72
C ILE A 48 18.09 6.11 -8.00
N ILE A 49 18.62 6.88 -8.95
CA ILE A 49 19.17 6.37 -10.20
C ILE A 49 20.68 6.49 -10.12
N TYR A 50 21.38 5.39 -10.39
CA TYR A 50 22.84 5.41 -10.48
C TYR A 50 23.22 5.65 -11.95
N ASP A 51 23.73 6.83 -12.24
CA ASP A 51 24.32 7.17 -13.54
C ASP A 51 25.83 7.38 -13.34
N ASN A 52 26.64 6.58 -14.03
CA ASN A 52 28.11 6.63 -13.95
C ASN A 52 28.67 6.63 -12.51
N GLU A 53 28.14 5.77 -11.63
CA GLU A 53 28.54 5.60 -10.23
C GLU A 53 28.20 6.77 -9.28
N GLU A 54 27.52 7.82 -9.76
CA GLU A 54 26.96 8.88 -8.90
C GLU A 54 25.45 8.70 -8.69
N PRO A 55 24.95 8.79 -7.44
CA PRO A 55 23.52 8.72 -7.16
C PRO A 55 22.85 10.03 -7.56
N THR A 56 21.91 9.93 -8.49
CA THR A 56 20.99 11.01 -8.86
C THR A 56 19.59 10.70 -8.34
N PHE A 57 18.80 11.75 -8.06
CA PHE A 57 17.43 11.62 -7.60
C PHE A 57 16.48 11.99 -8.73
N SER A 58 15.45 11.17 -8.94
CA SER A 58 14.34 11.49 -9.83
C SER A 58 13.02 11.36 -9.09
N GLU A 59 12.07 12.23 -9.44
CA GLU A 59 10.71 12.12 -8.96
C GLU A 59 9.85 11.41 -10.01
N SER A 60 9.01 10.48 -9.57
CA SER A 60 8.00 9.85 -10.40
C SER A 60 6.63 9.91 -9.73
N ASP A 61 5.57 9.84 -10.52
CA ASP A 61 4.23 9.70 -9.98
C ASP A 61 4.06 8.38 -9.23
N ILE A 62 3.29 8.42 -8.13
CA ILE A 62 2.90 7.21 -7.43
C ILE A 62 1.79 6.52 -8.22
N VAL A 63 2.04 5.28 -8.61
CA VAL A 63 1.02 4.38 -9.12
C VAL A 63 0.54 3.50 -7.98
N LEU A 64 -0.77 3.39 -7.82
CA LEU A 64 -1.41 2.49 -6.86
C LEU A 64 -1.83 1.20 -7.57
N HIS A 65 -1.40 0.07 -7.03
CA HIS A 65 -1.75 -1.27 -7.50
C HIS A 65 -2.81 -1.86 -6.59
N LEU A 66 -3.92 -2.34 -7.16
CA LEU A 66 -4.95 -3.05 -6.41
C LEU A 66 -4.45 -4.47 -6.12
N ILE A 67 -4.20 -4.77 -4.85
CA ILE A 67 -3.82 -6.10 -4.40
C ILE A 67 -5.05 -6.81 -3.84
N THR A 68 -5.30 -8.00 -4.36
CA THR A 68 -6.31 -8.91 -3.84
C THR A 68 -5.63 -10.06 -3.11
N ARG A 69 -5.95 -10.25 -1.83
CA ARG A 69 -5.49 -11.42 -1.08
C ARG A 69 -6.65 -12.23 -0.54
N LYS A 70 -6.55 -13.54 -0.69
CA LYS A 70 -7.49 -14.50 -0.14
C LYS A 70 -6.86 -15.16 1.07
N VAL A 71 -7.58 -15.16 2.20
CA VAL A 71 -7.20 -15.87 3.42
C VAL A 71 -8.43 -16.66 3.84
N GLU A 72 -8.34 -17.98 3.80
CA GLU A 72 -9.48 -18.88 4.02
C GLU A 72 -10.67 -18.53 3.10
N ASN A 73 -11.82 -18.15 3.68
CA ASN A 73 -13.03 -17.73 2.97
C ASN A 73 -13.14 -16.20 2.81
N LEU A 74 -12.11 -15.45 3.22
CA LEU A 74 -12.10 -13.99 3.16
C LEU A 74 -11.28 -13.50 1.96
N THR A 75 -11.81 -12.49 1.28
CA THR A 75 -11.09 -11.77 0.22
C THR A 75 -10.87 -10.33 0.66
N PHE A 76 -9.63 -9.88 0.60
CA PHE A 76 -9.19 -8.54 0.99
C PHE A 76 -8.69 -7.80 -0.24
N HIS A 77 -9.16 -6.57 -0.41
CA HIS A 77 -8.72 -5.67 -1.46
C HIS A 77 -8.02 -4.47 -0.84
N TYR A 78 -6.82 -4.13 -1.30
CA TYR A 78 -6.12 -2.94 -0.82
C TYR A 78 -5.17 -2.39 -1.88
N ASN A 79 -5.08 -1.07 -1.95
CA ASN A 79 -4.15 -0.39 -2.84
C ASN A 79 -2.75 -0.36 -2.22
N VAL A 80 -1.70 -0.62 -3.00
CA VAL A 80 -0.29 -0.51 -2.57
C VAL A 80 0.46 0.33 -3.60
N CYS A 81 1.25 1.32 -3.18
CA CYS A 81 2.04 2.10 -4.12
C CYS A 81 3.20 1.28 -4.69
N THR A 82 3.69 1.65 -5.87
CA THR A 82 4.83 0.99 -6.55
C THR A 82 6.02 0.74 -5.61
N ASP A 83 6.47 1.75 -4.85
CA ASP A 83 7.62 1.58 -3.94
C ASP A 83 7.37 0.50 -2.88
N CYS A 84 6.16 0.46 -2.32
CA CYS A 84 5.78 -0.54 -1.34
C CYS A 84 5.59 -1.93 -1.97
N ALA A 85 5.13 -1.98 -3.23
CA ALA A 85 5.03 -3.23 -3.97
C ALA A 85 6.42 -3.83 -4.25
N ILE A 86 7.39 -3.00 -4.64
CA ILE A 86 8.80 -3.39 -4.84
C ILE A 86 9.39 -3.96 -3.53
N LEU A 87 9.23 -3.25 -2.41
CA LEU A 87 9.76 -3.70 -1.11
C LEU A 87 9.16 -5.02 -0.62
N LEU A 88 7.93 -5.33 -1.04
CA LEU A 88 7.26 -6.58 -0.69
C LEU A 88 7.43 -7.67 -1.75
N GLU A 89 8.21 -7.43 -2.80
CA GLU A 89 8.38 -8.31 -3.96
C GLU A 89 7.03 -8.75 -4.56
N ILE A 90 6.03 -7.87 -4.50
CA ILE A 90 4.72 -8.12 -5.10
C ILE A 90 4.90 -7.95 -6.61
N GLN A 91 4.95 -9.07 -7.33
CA GLN A 91 4.90 -9.06 -8.78
C GLN A 91 3.49 -8.62 -9.19
N SER A 92 3.39 -7.55 -10.00
CA SER A 92 2.15 -7.25 -10.71
C SER A 92 1.93 -8.36 -11.73
N GLU A 93 0.78 -9.04 -11.66
CA GLU A 93 0.32 -9.87 -12.76
C GLU A 93 0.04 -8.92 -13.94
N GLU A 94 0.94 -8.90 -14.93
CA GLU A 94 0.65 -8.26 -16.22
C GLU A 94 -0.47 -9.08 -16.91
N GLU A 95 -1.60 -8.44 -17.19
CA GLU A 95 -2.71 -8.98 -17.99
C GLU A 95 -2.30 -9.21 -19.46
#